data_AF-A0A1J4VDF9-F1
#
_entry.id   AF-A0A1J4VDF9-F1
#
_cell.length_a   1.000
_cell.length_b   1.000
_cell.length_c   1.000
_cell.angle_alpha   90.00
_cell.angle_beta   90.00
_cell.angle_gamma   90.00
#
_symmetry.space_group_name_H-M   'P 1'
#
loop_
_entity.id
_entity.type
_entity.pdbx_description
1 polymer ?
#
loop_
_entity_poly.entity_id
_entity_poly.type
_entity_poly.pdbx_seq_one_letter_code
_entity_poly.pdbx_strand_id
1 'polypeptide(L)'
;MEGLGTIDNNSIGRRRKKLTAMEKFQLYQETSAKDAPIGEILRRHGLYSSELTKIRKQVEEGALKELGRRRYSRKPETVSYEEYARLKTELSNKEKALAQMGEEYLILKKKTD
;
A
#
# COMPACT_ATOMS: atom_id res chain seq x y z
N MET A 1 22.60 33.19 -4.69
CA MET A 1 22.54 32.78 -3.27
C MET A 1 21.07 32.75 -2.92
N GLU A 2 20.39 31.65 -3.26
CA GLU A 2 18.93 31.57 -3.18
C GLU A 2 18.48 31.36 -1.72
N GLY A 3 17.68 32.29 -1.22
CA GLY A 3 17.09 32.26 0.11
C GLY A 3 16.01 31.19 0.19
N LEU A 4 16.21 30.22 1.08
CA LEU A 4 15.19 29.24 1.44
C LEU A 4 14.26 29.88 2.47
N GLY A 5 13.06 30.27 2.00
CA GLY A 5 12.02 30.85 2.82
C GLY A 5 11.52 29.89 3.91
N THR A 6 11.64 30.32 5.15
CA THR A 6 10.95 29.76 6.31
C THR A 6 9.48 30.17 6.23
N ILE A 7 8.57 29.22 6.00
CA ILE A 7 7.13 29.47 6.02
C ILE A 7 6.61 29.09 7.40
N ASP A 8 6.52 30.09 8.27
CA ASP A 8 5.90 30.01 9.58
C ASP A 8 4.37 30.04 9.39
N ASN A 9 3.68 28.94 9.69
CA ASN A 9 2.23 28.82 9.58
C ASN A 9 1.62 28.50 10.94
N ASN A 10 1.54 29.51 11.81
CA ASN A 10 0.75 29.41 13.04
C ASN A 10 -0.68 29.94 12.82
N SER A 11 -1.64 29.04 13.08
CA SER A 11 -3.05 29.26 13.42
C SER A 11 -3.96 30.04 12.46
N ILE A 12 -4.95 29.35 11.89
CA ILE A 12 -6.42 29.60 12.01
C ILE A 12 -7.12 28.51 11.17
N GLY A 13 -7.84 27.59 11.82
CA GLY A 13 -8.61 26.52 11.15
C GLY A 13 -7.76 25.51 10.38
N ARG A 14 -6.88 24.76 11.06
CA ARG A 14 -5.95 23.77 10.46
C ARG A 14 -6.69 22.74 9.59
N ARG A 15 -6.89 23.06 8.30
CA ARG A 15 -7.02 22.03 7.26
C ARG A 15 -5.81 21.13 7.44
N ARG A 16 -6.02 19.87 7.83
CA ARG A 16 -4.93 18.90 8.01
C ARG A 16 -4.17 18.83 6.70
N LYS A 17 -3.02 19.50 6.63
CA LYS A 17 -2.15 19.43 5.46
C LYS A 17 -1.78 17.96 5.31
N LYS A 18 -2.07 17.39 4.15
CA LYS A 18 -1.65 16.01 3.86
C LYS A 18 -0.13 16.00 3.87
N LEU A 19 0.46 15.28 4.81
CA LEU A 19 1.91 15.12 4.87
C LEU A 19 2.37 14.28 3.69
N THR A 20 3.38 14.78 3.00
CA THR A 20 4.12 14.07 1.96
C THR A 20 4.85 12.87 2.57
N ALA A 21 5.27 11.91 1.73
CA ALA A 21 6.03 10.75 2.19
C ALA A 21 7.32 11.14 2.92
N MET A 22 8.01 12.18 2.43
CA MET A 22 9.22 12.72 3.05
C MET A 22 8.95 13.30 4.43
N GLU A 23 7.91 14.14 4.58
CA GLU A 23 7.53 14.74 5.88
C GLU A 23 7.17 13.66 6.91
N LYS A 24 6.53 12.56 6.49
CA LYS A 24 6.25 11.42 7.39
C LYS A 24 7.51 10.68 7.84
N PHE A 25 8.47 10.49 6.94
CA PHE A 25 9.74 9.84 7.27
C PHE A 25 10.61 10.71 8.18
N GLN A 26 10.62 12.03 7.95
CA GLN A 26 11.30 12.99 8.82
C GLN A 26 10.72 12.95 10.24
N LEU A 27 9.38 12.99 10.37
CA LEU A 27 8.69 12.84 11.65
C LEU A 27 9.07 11.53 12.35
N TYR A 28 9.13 10.43 11.61
CA TYR A 28 9.54 9.14 12.16
C TYR A 28 10.95 9.21 12.76
N GLN A 29 11.92 9.78 12.04
CA GLN A 29 13.30 9.95 12.53
C GLN A 29 13.36 10.83 13.78
N GLU A 30 12.68 11.98 13.78
CA GLU A 30 12.64 12.91 14.92
C GLU A 30 12.04 12.27 16.18
N THR A 31 11.04 11.39 16.02
CA THR A 31 10.41 10.68 17.14
C THR A 31 11.09 9.36 17.51
N SER A 32 12.11 8.93 16.75
CA SER A 32 12.82 7.67 16.99
C SER A 32 13.86 7.80 18.12
N ALA A 33 14.36 9.01 18.36
CA ALA A 33 15.32 9.25 19.45
C ALA A 33 14.68 8.95 20.82
N LYS A 34 15.47 8.35 21.73
CA LYS A 34 15.02 7.87 23.05
C LYS A 34 14.43 8.98 23.92
N ASP A 35 14.96 10.19 23.80
CA ASP A 35 14.57 11.37 24.59
C ASP A 35 13.78 12.40 23.74
N ALA A 36 13.20 11.97 22.61
CA ALA A 36 12.46 12.86 21.74
C ALA A 36 11.20 13.41 22.45
N PRO A 37 10.94 14.73 22.39
CA PRO A 37 9.71 15.31 22.91
C PRO A 37 8.53 15.03 21.94
N ILE A 38 8.07 13.78 21.91
CA ILE A 38 7.05 13.28 20.96
C ILE A 38 5.81 14.18 20.97
N GLY A 39 5.33 14.59 22.14
CA GLY A 39 4.15 15.43 22.28
C GLY A 39 4.31 16.82 21.66
N GLU A 40 5.50 17.43 21.75
CA GLU A 40 5.77 18.75 21.16
C GLU A 40 5.87 18.65 19.64
N ILE A 41 6.59 17.64 19.15
CA ILE A 41 6.76 17.36 17.72
C ILE A 41 5.38 17.15 17.08
N LEU A 42 4.53 16.32 17.66
CA LEU A 42 3.19 16.06 17.14
C LEU A 42 2.31 17.33 17.12
N ARG A 43 2.40 18.19 18.14
CA ARG A 43 1.65 19.46 18.17
C ARG A 43 2.07 20.43 17.06
N ARG A 44 3.39 20.49 16.77
CA ARG A 44 3.97 21.28 15.67
C ARG A 44 3.44 20.82 14.32
N HIS A 45 3.35 19.50 14.11
CA HIS A 45 2.82 18.92 12.88
C HIS A 45 1.28 18.82 12.83
N GLY A 46 0.58 19.11 13.94
CA GLY A 46 -0.88 18.97 14.03
C GLY A 46 -1.36 17.51 13.94
N LEU A 47 -0.55 16.57 14.42
CA LEU A 47 -0.80 15.13 14.37
C LEU A 47 -1.22 14.58 15.73
N TYR A 48 -1.92 13.45 15.68
CA TYR A 48 -2.29 12.67 16.85
C TYR A 48 -1.35 11.46 17.01
N SER A 49 -1.27 10.92 18.23
CA SER A 49 -0.50 9.70 18.52
C SER A 49 -0.91 8.52 17.62
N SER A 50 -2.19 8.41 17.26
CA SER A 50 -2.70 7.39 16.36
C SER A 50 -2.09 7.47 14.95
N GLU A 51 -1.86 8.68 14.43
CA GLU A 51 -1.21 8.88 13.12
C GLU A 51 0.28 8.55 13.20
N LEU A 52 0.94 8.87 14.32
CA LEU A 52 2.34 8.48 14.54
C LEU A 52 2.50 6.96 14.53
N THR A 53 1.61 6.22 15.19
CA THR A 53 1.64 4.75 15.18
C THR A 53 1.45 4.19 13.78
N LYS A 54 0.54 4.77 12.98
CA LYS A 54 0.36 4.38 11.57
C LYS A 54 1.63 4.62 10.75
N ILE A 55 2.27 5.77 10.93
CA ILE A 55 3.52 6.10 10.23
C ILE A 55 4.63 5.11 10.62
N ARG A 56 4.79 4.80 11.92
CA ARG A 56 5.76 3.81 12.39
C ARG A 56 5.55 2.45 11.73
N LYS A 57 4.31 1.96 11.74
CA LYS A 57 3.96 0.69 11.10
C LYS A 57 4.24 0.71 9.59
N GLN A 58 3.88 1.79 8.90
CA GLN A 58 4.13 1.93 7.46
C GLN A 58 5.62 1.94 7.12
N VAL A 59 6.45 2.60 7.95
CA VAL A 59 7.91 2.62 7.80
C VAL A 59 8.50 1.24 8.06
N GLU A 60 8.06 0.55 9.12
CA GLU A 60 8.52 -0.80 9.46
C GLU A 60 8.18 -1.81 8.35
N GLU A 61 6.93 -1.86 7.91
CA GLU A 61 6.48 -2.75 6.83
C GLU A 61 7.23 -2.45 5.52
N GLY A 62 7.41 -1.16 5.19
CA GLY A 62 8.16 -0.74 4.00
C GLY A 62 9.64 -1.14 4.07
N ALA A 63 10.28 -0.94 5.22
CA ALA A 63 11.67 -1.30 5.45
C ALA A 63 11.86 -2.81 5.39
N LEU A 64 11.02 -3.60 6.08
CA LEU A 64 11.08 -5.07 6.04
C LEU A 64 10.84 -5.61 4.63
N LYS A 65 9.90 -5.02 3.88
CA LYS A 65 9.61 -5.40 2.49
C LYS A 65 10.81 -5.16 1.57
N GLU A 66 11.43 -3.98 1.64
CA GLU A 66 12.56 -3.64 0.77
C GLU A 66 13.87 -4.30 1.21
N LEU A 67 14.15 -4.38 2.51
CA LEU A 67 15.34 -5.05 3.04
C LEU A 67 15.26 -6.57 2.91
N GLY A 68 14.06 -7.14 3.04
CA GLY A 68 13.80 -8.57 2.80
C GLY A 68 13.79 -8.94 1.31
N ARG A 69 13.81 -7.95 0.41
CA ARG A 69 13.86 -8.20 -1.02
C ARG A 69 15.24 -8.74 -1.39
N ARG A 70 15.29 -10.01 -1.80
CA ARG A 70 16.51 -10.64 -2.31
C ARG A 70 17.03 -9.79 -3.49
N ARG A 71 18.27 -9.27 -3.39
CA ARG A 71 18.89 -8.36 -4.38
C ARG A 71 18.76 -8.80 -5.84
N TYR A 72 18.62 -10.10 -6.07
CA TYR A 72 18.53 -10.73 -7.39
C TYR A 72 17.19 -11.44 -7.67
N SER A 73 16.17 -11.27 -6.81
CA SER A 73 14.84 -11.81 -7.13
C SER A 73 14.28 -11.07 -8.33
N ARG A 74 13.89 -11.84 -9.35
CA ARG A 74 13.15 -11.34 -10.52
C ARG A 74 11.97 -10.49 -10.01
N LYS A 75 11.83 -9.29 -10.56
CA LYS A 75 10.62 -8.48 -10.34
C LYS A 75 9.42 -9.37 -10.67
N PRO A 76 8.35 -9.38 -9.85
CA PRO A 76 7.11 -10.03 -10.26
C PRO A 76 6.73 -9.45 -11.62
N GLU A 77 6.41 -10.33 -12.56
CA GLU A 77 6.02 -9.94 -13.91
C GLU A 77 4.72 -9.15 -13.81
N THR A 78 4.80 -7.84 -14.07
CA THR A 78 3.65 -6.96 -14.01
C THR A 78 2.98 -6.93 -15.37
N VAL A 79 1.79 -7.50 -15.47
CA VAL A 79 0.94 -7.37 -16.65
C VAL A 79 0.17 -6.05 -16.63
N SER A 80 -0.16 -5.53 -17.80
CA SER A 80 -1.05 -4.37 -17.91
C SER A 80 -2.42 -4.67 -17.30
N TYR A 81 -3.11 -3.64 -16.80
CA TYR A 81 -4.48 -3.80 -16.32
C TYR A 81 -5.42 -4.38 -17.39
N GLU A 82 -5.23 -3.96 -18.64
CA GLU A 82 -6.03 -4.44 -19.79
C GLU A 82 -5.81 -5.92 -20.04
N GLU A 83 -4.55 -6.36 -20.01
CA GLU A 83 -4.18 -7.78 -20.17
C GLU A 83 -4.75 -8.61 -19.02
N TYR A 84 -4.64 -8.11 -17.79
CA TYR A 84 -5.21 -8.77 -16.62
C TYR A 84 -6.73 -8.93 -16.73
N ALA A 85 -7.45 -7.87 -17.13
CA ALA A 85 -8.89 -7.92 -17.31
C ALA A 85 -9.29 -8.92 -18.41
N ARG A 86 -8.53 -8.96 -19.51
CA ARG A 86 -8.71 -9.93 -20.59
C ARG A 86 -8.49 -11.36 -20.11
N LEU A 87 -7.35 -11.64 -19.46
CA LEU A 87 -7.04 -12.97 -18.91
C LEU A 87 -8.11 -13.43 -17.93
N LYS A 88 -8.58 -12.53 -17.04
CA LYS A 88 -9.63 -12.84 -16.07
C LYS A 88 -10.94 -13.24 -16.75
N THR A 89 -11.31 -12.54 -17.82
CA THR A 89 -12.51 -12.84 -18.60
C THR A 89 -12.38 -14.17 -19.33
N GLU A 90 -11.24 -14.41 -19.96
CA GLU A 90 -10.97 -15.66 -20.67
C GLU A 90 -10.97 -16.87 -19.71
N LEU A 91 -10.37 -16.72 -18.53
CA LEU A 91 -10.36 -17.73 -17.49
C LEU A 91 -11.79 -18.07 -17.04
N SER A 92 -12.63 -17.06 -16.76
CA SER A 92 -14.03 -17.29 -16.37
C SER A 92 -14.84 -18.00 -17.46
N ASN A 93 -14.61 -17.66 -18.72
CA ASN A 93 -15.31 -18.30 -19.84
C ASN A 93 -14.91 -19.77 -19.99
N LYS A 94 -13.62 -20.09 -19.83
CA LYS A 94 -13.11 -21.47 -19.86
C LYS A 94 -13.65 -22.30 -18.70
N GLU A 95 -13.69 -21.74 -17.49
CA GLU A 95 -14.27 -22.42 -16.32
C GLU A 95 -15.74 -22.78 -16.53
N LYS A 96 -16.54 -21.86 -17.11
CA LYS A 96 -17.94 -22.13 -17.44
C LYS A 96 -18.10 -23.21 -18.49
N ALA A 97 -17.30 -23.19 -19.55
CA ALA A 97 -17.34 -24.21 -20.60
C ALA A 97 -16.98 -25.60 -20.04
N LEU A 98 -15.97 -25.67 -19.17
CA LEU A 98 -15.60 -26.93 -18.49
C LEU A 98 -16.72 -27.44 -17.58
N ALA A 99 -17.41 -26.57 -16.86
CA ALA A 99 -18.55 -26.96 -16.03
C ALA A 99 -19.70 -27.55 -16.87
N GLN A 100 -20.06 -26.88 -17.98
CA GLN A 100 -21.10 -27.36 -18.89
C GLN A 100 -20.76 -28.73 -19.49
N MET A 101 -19.53 -28.91 -19.97
CA MET A 101 -19.07 -30.20 -20.49
C MET A 101 -19.10 -31.30 -19.41
N GLY A 102 -18.74 -30.96 -18.17
CA GLY A 102 -18.83 -31.88 -17.04
C GLY A 102 -20.26 -32.33 -16.74
N GLU A 103 -21.22 -31.40 -16.79
CA GLU A 103 -22.65 -31.70 -16.63
C GLU A 103 -23.17 -32.60 -17.76
N GLU A 104 -22.87 -32.27 -19.01
CA GLU A 104 -23.24 -33.08 -20.18
C GLU A 104 -22.66 -34.50 -20.10
N TYR A 105 -21.38 -34.62 -19.74
CA TYR A 105 -20.71 -35.90 -19.55
C TYR A 105 -21.39 -36.73 -18.46
N LEU A 106 -21.76 -36.12 -17.33
CA LEU A 106 -22.49 -36.79 -16.25
C LEU A 106 -23.87 -37.26 -16.69
N ILE A 107 -24.60 -36.45 -17.46
CA ILE A 107 -25.91 -36.82 -18.00
C ILE A 107 -25.78 -38.00 -18.95
N LEU A 108 -24.79 -37.97 -19.85
CA LEU A 108 -24.57 -39.04 -20.81
C LEU A 108 -24.20 -40.35 -20.10
N LYS A 109 -23.24 -40.30 -19.15
CA LYS A 109 -22.85 -41.46 -18.37
C LYS A 109 -24.03 -42.11 -17.65
N LYS A 110 -24.87 -41.31 -16.96
CA LYS A 110 -26.09 -41.81 -16.29
C LYS A 110 -27.14 -42.43 -17.20
N LYS A 111 -27.13 -42.13 -18.51
CA LYS A 111 -28.03 -42.75 -19.50
C LYS A 111 -27.45 -44.02 -20.11
N THR A 112 -26.14 -44.23 -19.97
CA THR A 112 -25.44 -45.38 -20.59
C THR A 112 -25.23 -46.52 -19.59
N ASP A 113 -25.17 -46.20 -18.28
CA ASP A 113 -25.28 -47.15 -17.17
C ASP A 113 -26.75 -47.51 -16.87
#